data_AF-A0A484BGC7-F1
#
_entry.id   AF-A0A484BGC7-F1
#
_cell.length_a   1.000
_cell.length_b   1.000
_cell.length_c   1.000
_cell.angle_alpha   90.00
_cell.angle_beta   90.00
_cell.angle_gamma   90.00
#
_symmetry.space_group_name_H-M   'P 1'
#
loop_
_entity.id
_entity.type
_entity.pdbx_description
1 polymer ?
#
loop_
_entity_poly.entity_id
_entity_poly.type
_entity_poly.pdbx_seq_one_letter_code
_entity_poly.pdbx_strand_id
1 'polypeptide(L)'
;MQDNVLDWEHDLPERDLDMAFMHSTLADVNITLGTTLQIVPSGNLPLKNLKHGGKLVICNLQPTKHDKKAFLNISCYIDNILEKVCKRLGVEIPEYSEDCDPTKNDNISEWTLPQEYVKELDKRFKEYQKTFAKSNKSTLINKKRIKKRKRSE
;
A
#
# COMPACT_ATOMS: atom_id res chain seq x y z
N MET A 1 3.83 31.10 -5.68
CA MET A 1 3.88 29.79 -5.03
C MET A 1 2.47 29.48 -4.56
N GLN A 2 1.91 28.33 -4.96
CA GLN A 2 0.63 27.83 -4.45
C GLN A 2 0.93 26.75 -3.42
N ASP A 3 0.04 26.57 -2.46
CA ASP A 3 0.12 25.43 -1.55
C ASP A 3 -0.31 24.13 -2.25
N ASN A 4 -0.05 22.99 -1.61
CA ASN A 4 -0.40 21.66 -2.10
C ASN A 4 -1.60 21.07 -1.33
N VAL A 5 -2.43 21.91 -0.69
CA VAL A 5 -3.60 21.45 0.06
C VAL A 5 -4.77 21.26 -0.91
N LEU A 6 -5.34 20.06 -0.91
CA LEU A 6 -6.48 19.72 -1.75
C LEU A 6 -7.78 20.14 -1.08
N ASP A 7 -8.67 20.78 -1.84
CA ASP A 7 -10.06 21.00 -1.45
C ASP A 7 -10.92 19.83 -1.95
N TRP A 8 -12.17 19.76 -1.54
CA TRP A 8 -13.09 18.65 -1.85
C TRP A 8 -13.29 18.39 -3.34
N GLU A 9 -13.15 19.43 -4.16
CA GLU A 9 -13.32 19.37 -5.62
C GLU A 9 -12.01 19.14 -6.37
N HIS A 10 -10.87 19.14 -5.68
CA HIS A 10 -9.57 18.92 -6.31
C HIS A 10 -9.30 17.43 -6.53
N ASP A 11 -8.83 17.10 -7.74
CA ASP A 11 -8.26 15.80 -8.01
C ASP A 11 -6.92 15.63 -7.28
N LEU A 12 -6.62 14.38 -6.92
CA LEU A 12 -5.31 14.03 -6.37
C LEU A 12 -4.22 14.22 -7.43
N PRO A 13 -2.99 14.59 -7.02
CA PRO A 13 -1.86 14.66 -7.93
C PRO A 13 -1.61 13.28 -8.59
N GLU A 14 -1.70 13.24 -9.92
CA GLU A 14 -1.69 12.01 -10.71
C GLU A 14 -0.42 11.19 -10.47
N ARG A 15 0.75 11.84 -10.42
CA ARG A 15 2.04 11.18 -10.23
C ARG A 15 2.11 10.43 -8.90
N ASP A 16 1.75 11.09 -7.82
CA ASP A 16 1.74 10.50 -6.47
C ASP A 16 0.71 9.39 -6.37
N LEU A 17 -0.47 9.58 -6.95
CA LEU A 17 -1.53 8.59 -6.95
C LEU A 17 -1.12 7.32 -7.73
N ASP A 18 -0.48 7.47 -8.88
CA ASP A 18 0.02 6.34 -9.69
C ASP A 18 1.11 5.57 -8.96
N MET A 19 2.07 6.26 -8.35
CA MET A 19 3.10 5.63 -7.54
C MET A 19 2.52 4.88 -6.34
N ALA A 20 1.58 5.50 -5.62
CA ALA A 20 0.90 4.88 -4.50
C ALA A 20 0.11 3.64 -4.95
N PHE A 21 -0.54 3.70 -6.12
CA PHE A 21 -1.24 2.57 -6.70
C PHE A 21 -0.29 1.41 -7.05
N MET A 22 0.84 1.70 -7.68
CA MET A 22 1.85 0.68 -8.04
C MET A 22 2.42 0.02 -6.79
N HIS A 23 2.87 0.81 -5.81
CA HIS A 23 3.39 0.28 -4.54
C HIS A 23 2.35 -0.56 -3.80
N SER A 24 1.12 -0.06 -3.67
CA SER A 24 0.06 -0.79 -2.96
C SER A 24 -0.36 -2.08 -3.67
N THR A 25 -0.14 -2.18 -4.98
CA THR A 25 -0.41 -3.40 -5.76
C THR A 25 0.72 -4.42 -5.62
N LEU A 26 1.98 -3.96 -5.63
CA LEU A 26 3.18 -4.80 -5.56
C LEU A 26 3.44 -5.34 -4.15
N ALA A 27 2.97 -4.64 -3.11
CA ALA A 27 3.20 -5.01 -1.73
C ALA A 27 2.62 -6.40 -1.40
N ASP A 28 3.41 -7.23 -0.72
CA ASP A 28 2.93 -8.46 -0.09
C ASP A 28 2.09 -8.16 1.16
N VAL A 29 2.39 -7.06 1.86
CA VAL A 29 1.64 -6.56 3.01
C VAL A 29 1.42 -5.05 2.88
N ASN A 30 0.15 -4.62 2.95
CA ASN A 30 -0.21 -3.23 3.18
C ASN A 30 -0.63 -3.06 4.64
N ILE A 31 -0.12 -2.02 5.31
CA ILE A 31 -0.45 -1.69 6.70
C ILE A 31 -1.04 -0.28 6.72
N THR A 32 -2.24 -0.12 7.29
CA THR A 32 -2.88 1.20 7.43
C THR A 32 -2.85 1.63 8.89
N LEU A 33 -2.37 2.83 9.16
CA LEU A 33 -2.22 3.37 10.51
C LEU A 33 -3.12 4.61 10.63
N GLY A 34 -4.07 4.61 11.56
CA GLY A 34 -4.82 5.82 11.94
C GLY A 34 -5.72 6.41 10.86
N THR A 35 -6.27 5.58 9.98
CA THR A 35 -7.18 6.03 8.92
C THR A 35 -8.46 5.20 8.91
N THR A 36 -9.60 5.86 8.68
CA THR A 36 -10.91 5.20 8.53
C THR A 36 -11.12 4.62 7.13
N LEU A 37 -10.21 4.91 6.19
CA LEU A 37 -10.24 4.48 4.77
C LEU A 37 -11.49 4.94 4.01
N GLN A 38 -12.13 6.02 4.44
CA GLN A 38 -13.40 6.48 3.83
C GLN A 38 -13.21 7.25 2.53
N ILE A 39 -12.15 8.07 2.44
CA ILE A 39 -11.86 8.92 1.29
C ILE A 39 -11.37 8.09 0.11
N VAL A 40 -11.95 8.31 -1.07
CA VAL A 40 -11.63 7.60 -2.32
C VAL A 40 -10.97 8.60 -3.26
N PRO A 41 -9.92 8.21 -4.02
CA PRO A 41 -9.36 6.86 -4.17
C PRO A 41 -8.44 6.36 -3.05
N SER A 42 -7.91 7.21 -2.17
CA SER A 42 -6.83 6.87 -1.24
C SER A 42 -7.11 5.66 -0.34
N GLY A 43 -8.30 5.58 0.25
CA GLY A 43 -8.72 4.48 1.13
C GLY A 43 -8.83 3.12 0.43
N ASN A 44 -8.92 3.09 -0.91
CA ASN A 44 -8.94 1.86 -1.69
C ASN A 44 -7.54 1.34 -2.07
N LEU A 45 -6.48 2.15 -1.90
CA LEU A 45 -5.12 1.78 -2.28
C LEU A 45 -4.63 0.53 -1.51
N PRO A 46 -4.81 0.41 -0.18
CA PRO A 46 -4.34 -0.75 0.58
C PRO A 46 -4.99 -2.08 0.17
N LEU A 47 -6.10 -2.04 -0.58
CA LEU A 47 -6.79 -3.23 -1.09
C LEU A 47 -6.17 -3.80 -2.38
N LYS A 48 -5.28 -3.07 -3.05
CA LYS A 48 -4.85 -3.43 -4.41
C LYS A 48 -4.06 -4.74 -4.45
N ASN A 49 -3.24 -5.00 -3.43
CA ASN A 49 -2.49 -6.26 -3.32
C ASN A 49 -3.36 -7.50 -3.09
N LEU A 50 -4.59 -7.36 -2.57
CA LEU A 50 -5.44 -8.52 -2.22
C LEU A 50 -5.77 -9.38 -3.43
N LYS A 51 -5.92 -8.77 -4.61
CA LYS A 51 -6.15 -9.48 -5.87
C LYS A 51 -4.99 -10.39 -6.26
N HIS A 52 -3.81 -10.12 -5.71
CA HIS A 52 -2.58 -10.84 -5.98
C HIS A 52 -2.12 -11.71 -4.80
N GLY A 53 -2.99 -11.93 -3.81
CA GLY A 53 -2.69 -12.75 -2.65
C GLY A 53 -1.88 -12.04 -1.56
N GLY A 54 -1.70 -10.72 -1.67
CA GLY A 54 -1.16 -9.91 -0.59
C GLY A 54 -2.13 -9.81 0.59
N LYS A 55 -1.64 -9.26 1.70
CA LYS A 55 -2.40 -9.11 2.95
C LYS A 55 -2.60 -7.63 3.27
N LEU A 56 -3.69 -7.34 3.96
CA LEU A 56 -3.99 -6.04 4.52
C LEU A 56 -4.05 -6.14 6.04
N VAL A 57 -3.30 -5.29 6.73
CA VAL A 57 -3.38 -5.10 8.19
C VAL A 57 -3.93 -3.70 8.46
N ILE A 58 -4.97 -3.61 9.29
CA ILE A 58 -5.58 -2.33 9.67
C ILE A 58 -5.35 -2.07 11.15
N CYS A 59 -4.69 -0.96 11.46
CA CYS A 59 -4.45 -0.48 12.81
C CYS A 59 -5.24 0.82 13.01
N ASN A 60 -6.38 0.74 13.69
CA ASN A 60 -7.21 1.91 13.97
C ASN A 60 -8.08 1.70 15.22
N LEU A 61 -8.27 2.74 16.03
CA LEU A 61 -9.16 2.69 17.20
C LEU A 61 -10.64 2.51 16.80
N GLN A 62 -11.05 3.16 15.71
CA GLN A 62 -12.42 3.14 15.22
C GLN A 62 -12.58 2.11 14.08
N PRO A 63 -13.80 1.61 13.83
CA PRO A 63 -14.09 0.82 12.65
C PRO A 63 -13.69 1.53 11.36
N THR A 64 -13.23 0.77 10.36
CA THR A 64 -12.86 1.30 9.04
C THR A 64 -13.79 0.80 7.94
N LYS A 65 -13.79 1.49 6.80
CA LYS A 65 -14.58 1.08 5.62
C LYS A 65 -14.24 -0.33 5.12
N HIS A 66 -13.07 -0.85 5.46
CA HIS A 66 -12.52 -2.08 4.87
C HIS A 66 -12.17 -3.18 5.87
N ASP A 67 -12.66 -3.09 7.12
CA ASP A 67 -12.40 -4.07 8.18
C ASP A 67 -12.65 -5.52 7.76
N LYS A 68 -13.71 -5.78 6.98
CA LYS A 68 -14.07 -7.13 6.52
C LYS A 68 -13.08 -7.73 5.51
N LYS A 69 -12.21 -6.92 4.90
CA LYS A 69 -11.23 -7.35 3.90
C LYS A 69 -9.83 -7.50 4.50
N ALA A 70 -9.62 -7.03 5.71
CA ALA A 70 -8.33 -7.13 6.36
C ALA A 70 -8.01 -8.58 6.75
N PHE A 71 -6.74 -8.93 6.64
CA PHE A 71 -6.19 -10.16 7.21
C PHE A 71 -6.09 -10.05 8.74
N LEU A 72 -5.78 -8.86 9.26
CA LEU A 72 -5.67 -8.58 10.68
C LEU A 72 -6.16 -7.16 10.98
N ASN A 73 -7.05 -7.04 11.98
CA ASN A 73 -7.48 -5.76 12.53
C ASN A 73 -6.93 -5.61 13.95
N ILE A 74 -6.33 -4.46 14.25
CA ILE A 74 -5.77 -4.14 15.56
C ILE A 74 -6.40 -2.83 16.05
N SER A 75 -7.27 -2.94 17.05
CA SER A 75 -7.93 -1.79 17.68
C SER A 75 -7.14 -1.33 18.91
N CYS A 76 -6.09 -0.55 18.68
CA CYS A 76 -5.22 -0.02 19.73
C CYS A 76 -4.61 1.32 19.31
N TYR A 77 -4.02 2.04 20.27
CA TYR A 77 -3.19 3.20 20.01
C TYR A 77 -1.99 2.81 19.13
N ILE A 78 -1.72 3.60 18.10
CA ILE A 78 -0.69 3.30 17.09
C ILE A 78 0.69 3.25 17.72
N ASP A 79 0.98 4.15 18.66
CA ASP A 79 2.25 4.21 19.37
C ASP A 79 2.55 2.88 20.07
N ASN A 80 1.57 2.32 20.79
CA ASN A 80 1.70 1.01 21.45
C ASN A 80 1.92 -0.13 20.45
N ILE A 81 1.36 -0.03 19.24
CA ILE A 81 1.55 -1.02 18.18
C ILE A 81 2.98 -0.91 17.65
N LEU A 82 3.42 0.29 17.29
CA LEU A 82 4.74 0.54 16.71
C LEU A 82 5.87 0.27 17.70
N GLU A 83 5.74 0.67 18.97
CA GLU A 83 6.70 0.33 20.03
C GLU A 83 6.92 -1.19 20.12
N LYS A 84 5.84 -1.96 20.13
CA LYS A 84 5.92 -3.43 20.18
C LYS A 84 6.48 -4.03 18.89
N VAL A 85 6.20 -3.44 17.73
CA VAL A 85 6.74 -3.88 16.43
C VAL A 85 8.24 -3.60 16.38
N CYS A 86 8.66 -2.37 16.65
CA CYS A 86 10.07 -1.96 16.71
C CYS A 86 10.87 -2.83 17.67
N LYS A 87 10.35 -3.08 18.89
CA LYS A 87 10.95 -3.98 19.87
C LYS A 87 11.13 -5.41 19.34
N ARG A 88 10.17 -5.94 18.58
CA ARG A 88 10.26 -7.28 17.97
C ARG A 88 11.21 -7.34 16.77
N LEU A 89 11.34 -6.24 16.04
CA LEU A 89 12.26 -6.12 14.90
C LEU A 89 13.69 -5.79 15.34
N GLY A 90 13.91 -5.44 16.62
CA GLY A 90 15.21 -4.99 17.10
C GLY A 90 15.59 -3.60 16.58
N VAL A 91 14.60 -2.76 16.30
CA VAL A 91 14.80 -1.38 15.82
C VAL A 91 14.50 -0.43 16.98
N GLU A 92 15.45 0.44 17.30
CA GLU A 92 15.25 1.51 18.29
C GLU A 92 14.48 2.68 17.65
N ILE A 93 13.55 3.26 18.40
CA ILE A 93 12.83 4.47 17.98
C ILE A 93 13.72 5.65 18.36
N PRO A 94 14.21 6.45 17.39
CA PRO A 94 15.09 7.57 17.69
C PRO A 94 14.34 8.66 18.46
N GLU A 95 15.05 9.35 19.36
CA GLU A 95 14.54 10.58 19.95
C GLU A 95 14.46 11.68 18.89
N TYR A 96 13.43 12.53 19.00
CA TYR A 96 13.28 13.67 18.11
C TYR A 96 14.41 14.68 18.34
N SER A 97 14.96 15.21 17.25
CA SER A 97 15.90 16.33 17.24
C SER A 97 15.46 17.36 16.22
N GLU A 98 15.45 18.64 16.60
CA GLU A 98 15.12 19.77 15.71
C GLU A 98 16.05 19.82 14.50
N ASP A 99 17.32 19.41 14.65
CA ASP A 99 18.31 19.38 13.56
C ASP A 99 17.90 18.45 12.41
N CYS A 100 17.14 17.40 12.74
CA CYS A 100 16.63 16.43 11.77
C CYS A 100 15.22 16.79 11.26
N ASP A 101 14.61 17.88 11.75
CA ASP A 101 13.28 18.30 11.33
C ASP A 101 13.36 19.06 10.01
N PRO A 102 12.84 18.49 8.91
CA PRO A 102 12.94 19.13 7.60
C PRO A 102 12.03 20.37 7.48
N THR A 103 11.15 20.62 8.45
CA THR A 103 10.32 21.84 8.52
C THR A 103 11.04 23.00 9.21
N LYS A 104 12.15 22.73 9.92
CA LYS A 104 12.96 23.73 10.61
C LYS A 104 14.21 24.15 9.83
N ASN A 105 14.57 23.39 8.80
CA ASN A 105 15.70 23.69 7.94
C ASN A 105 15.34 24.74 6.89
N ASP A 106 16.21 25.74 6.71
CA ASP A 106 16.05 26.79 5.66
C ASP A 106 16.26 26.25 4.24
N ASN A 107 16.86 25.06 4.11
CA ASN A 107 17.07 24.40 2.83
C ASN A 107 15.78 23.74 2.35
N ILE A 108 15.29 24.13 1.17
CA ILE A 108 14.15 23.47 0.52
C ILE A 108 14.52 22.01 0.28
N SER A 109 13.90 21.11 1.05
CA SER A 109 14.06 19.67 0.83
C SER A 109 13.34 19.28 -0.46
N GLU A 110 14.05 18.61 -1.37
CA GLU A 110 13.46 18.02 -2.58
C GLU A 110 12.68 16.78 -2.17
N TRP A 111 11.37 16.94 -2.01
CA TRP A 111 10.44 15.85 -1.69
C TRP A 111 10.00 15.06 -2.93
N THR A 112 10.29 15.58 -4.11
CA THR A 112 9.96 14.94 -5.38
C THR A 112 10.85 13.72 -5.58
N LEU A 113 10.23 12.55 -5.74
CA LEU A 113 10.97 11.33 -6.07
C LEU A 113 11.70 11.49 -7.42
N PRO A 114 12.98 11.07 -7.53
CA PRO A 114 13.71 11.11 -8.79
C PRO A 114 12.97 10.34 -9.89
N GLN A 115 12.94 10.91 -11.10
CA GLN A 115 12.22 10.30 -12.23
C GLN A 115 12.73 8.89 -12.59
N GLU A 116 13.99 8.59 -12.29
CA GLU A 116 14.61 7.28 -12.48
C GLU A 116 13.96 6.21 -11.60
N TYR A 117 13.71 6.53 -10.33
CA TYR A 117 13.00 5.65 -9.40
C TYR A 117 11.58 5.34 -9.91
N VAL A 118 10.87 6.37 -10.39
CA VAL A 118 9.53 6.20 -10.95
C VAL A 118 9.53 5.26 -12.16
N LYS A 119 10.51 5.41 -13.06
CA LYS A 119 10.66 4.53 -14.24
C LYS A 119 10.97 3.08 -13.84
N GLU A 120 11.82 2.89 -12.83
CA GLU A 120 12.16 1.55 -12.33
C GLU A 120 10.94 0.87 -11.70
N LEU A 121 10.19 1.59 -10.86
CA LEU A 121 8.95 1.11 -10.27
C LEU A 121 7.94 0.70 -11.35
N ASP A 122 7.76 1.53 -12.36
CA ASP A 122 6.83 1.29 -13.46
C ASP A 122 7.23 0.06 -14.30
N LYS A 123 8.54 -0.15 -14.50
CA LYS A 123 9.07 -1.38 -15.12
C LYS A 123 8.74 -2.61 -14.27
N ARG A 124 9.03 -2.57 -12.97
CA ARG A 124 8.74 -3.67 -12.03
C ARG A 124 7.24 -3.98 -11.99
N PHE A 125 6.40 -2.96 -12.01
CA PHE A 125 4.95 -3.08 -12.04
C PHE A 125 4.46 -3.78 -13.32
N LYS A 126 4.95 -3.37 -14.49
CA LYS A 126 4.63 -4.01 -15.79
C LYS A 126 5.07 -5.47 -15.83
N GLU A 127 6.25 -5.79 -15.30
CA GLU A 127 6.74 -7.17 -15.21
C GLU A 127 5.84 -8.01 -14.30
N TYR A 128 5.47 -7.48 -13.13
CA TYR A 128 4.55 -8.12 -12.19
C TYR A 128 3.18 -8.41 -12.81
N GLN A 129 2.62 -7.47 -13.57
CA GLN A 129 1.35 -7.71 -14.27
C GLN A 129 1.46 -8.83 -15.31
N LYS A 130 2.58 -8.88 -16.06
CA LYS A 130 2.83 -9.94 -17.05
C LYS A 130 2.95 -11.31 -16.40
N THR A 131 3.69 -11.43 -15.28
CA THR A 131 3.85 -12.71 -14.57
C THR A 131 2.52 -13.16 -13.97
N PHE A 132 1.75 -12.26 -13.38
CA PHE A 132 0.42 -12.55 -12.85
C PHE A 132 -0.56 -13.02 -13.93
N ALA A 133 -0.60 -12.34 -15.09
CA ALA A 133 -1.46 -12.74 -16.21
C ALA A 133 -1.12 -14.16 -16.73
N LYS A 134 0.18 -14.50 -16.83
CA LYS A 134 0.63 -15.85 -17.20
C LYS A 134 0.21 -16.90 -16.18
N SER A 135 0.42 -16.64 -14.89
CA SER A 135 0.05 -17.53 -13.78
C SER A 135 -1.46 -17.77 -13.71
N ASN A 136 -2.26 -16.73 -13.94
CA ASN A 136 -3.71 -16.85 -13.93
C ASN A 136 -4.20 -17.67 -15.14
N LYS A 137 -3.61 -17.48 -16.33
CA LYS A 137 -3.92 -18.27 -17.53
C LYS A 137 -3.59 -19.76 -17.34
N SER A 138 -2.44 -20.10 -16.76
CA SER A 138 -2.07 -21.50 -16.47
C SER A 138 -3.01 -22.13 -15.43
N THR A 139 -3.38 -21.39 -14.38
CA THR A 139 -4.33 -21.82 -13.35
C THR A 139 -5.73 -22.11 -13.95
N LEU A 140 -6.22 -21.25 -14.84
CA LEU A 140 -7.49 -21.48 -15.55
C LEU A 140 -7.42 -22.72 -16.44
N ILE A 141 -6.31 -22.93 -17.16
CA ILE A 141 -6.13 -24.12 -18.02
C ILE A 141 -6.14 -25.40 -17.18
N ASN A 142 -5.43 -25.42 -16.04
CA ASN A 142 -5.43 -26.57 -15.13
C ASN A 142 -6.82 -26.86 -14.56
N LYS A 143 -7.57 -25.84 -14.11
CA LYS A 143 -8.95 -26.01 -13.65
C LYS A 143 -9.87 -26.61 -14.74
N LYS A 144 -9.71 -26.20 -16.01
CA LYS A 144 -10.46 -26.79 -17.14
C LYS A 144 -10.08 -28.25 -17.39
N ARG A 145 -8.80 -28.61 -17.34
CA ARG A 145 -8.33 -30.02 -17.49
C ARG A 145 -8.87 -30.93 -16.39
N ILE A 146 -8.86 -30.47 -15.13
CA ILE A 146 -9.40 -31.22 -13.99
C ILE A 146 -10.92 -31.44 -14.14
N LYS A 147 -11.68 -30.40 -14.54
CA LYS A 147 -13.12 -30.52 -14.80
C LYS A 147 -13.44 -31.48 -15.96
N LYS A 148 -12.59 -31.56 -16.99
CA LYS A 148 -12.76 -32.49 -18.12
C LYS A 148 -12.55 -33.94 -17.69
N ARG A 149 -11.54 -34.22 -16.86
CA ARG A 149 -11.27 -35.57 -16.31
C ARG A 149 -12.40 -36.10 -15.43
N LYS A 150 -12.99 -35.25 -14.58
CA LYS A 150 -14.13 -35.61 -13.71
C LYS A 150 -15.47 -35.83 -14.43
N ARG A 151 -15.56 -35.52 -15.72
CA ARG A 151 -16.78 -35.74 -16.54
C ARG A 151 -16.69 -37.00 -17.41
N SER A 152 -15.52 -37.63 -17.43
CA SER A 152 -15.23 -38.85 -18.21
C SER A 152 -15.15 -40.11 -17.33
N GLU A 153 -15.46 -39.97 -16.04
CA GLU A 153 -15.73 -41.04 -15.06
C GLU A 153 -17.23 -40.99 -14.72
#